data_AF-A0AAV2IT19-F1
#
_entry.id   AF-A0AAV2IT19-F1
#
_cell.length_a   1.000
_cell.length_b   1.000
_cell.length_c   1.000
_cell.angle_alpha   90.00
_cell.angle_beta   90.00
_cell.angle_gamma   90.00
#
_symmetry.space_group_name_H-M   'P 1'
#
loop_
_entity.id
_entity.type
_entity.pdbx_description
1 polymer ?
#
loop_
_entity_poly.entity_id
_entity_poly.type
_entity_poly.pdbx_seq_one_letter_code
_entity_poly.pdbx_strand_id
1 'polypeptide(L)'
;MSRKCALSGQTKTCKHRIKFGDSASYYYVSPYCRYRITAVCNFFTYVRYIHQGLVKQQDAEQMFWEVMQLRREMSQAKLGYFKDEL
;
A
#
# COMPACT_ATOMS: atom_id res chain seq x y z
N MET A 1 8.65 -8.42 -19.48
CA MET A 1 9.78 -9.26 -18.99
C MET A 1 9.44 -9.75 -17.58
N SER A 2 9.44 -11.06 -17.37
CA SER A 2 9.22 -11.64 -16.03
C SER A 2 10.47 -11.45 -15.16
N ARG A 3 10.28 -11.10 -13.89
CA ARG A 3 11.35 -10.88 -12.91
C ARG A 3 10.99 -11.54 -11.59
N LYS A 4 11.99 -11.96 -10.82
CA LYS A 4 11.78 -12.47 -9.47
C LYS A 4 11.38 -11.32 -8.55
N CYS A 5 10.22 -11.42 -7.93
CA CYS A 5 9.79 -10.49 -6.88
C CYS A 5 10.72 -10.64 -5.68
N ALA A 6 11.32 -9.53 -5.23
CA ALA A 6 12.25 -9.54 -4.10
C ALA A 6 11.59 -9.95 -2.77
N LEU A 7 10.27 -9.76 -2.63
CA LEU A 7 9.55 -10.00 -1.38
C LEU A 7 8.91 -11.39 -1.29
N SER A 8 8.31 -11.88 -2.38
CA SER A 8 7.67 -13.20 -2.40
C SER A 8 8.55 -14.31 -2.99
N GLY A 9 9.68 -13.96 -3.61
CA GLY A 9 10.55 -14.89 -4.32
C GLY A 9 9.95 -15.47 -5.60
N GLN A 10 8.72 -15.13 -5.95
CA GLN A 10 8.04 -15.66 -7.13
C GLN A 10 8.44 -14.92 -8.40
N THR A 11 8.58 -15.65 -9.50
CA THR A 11 8.81 -15.08 -10.84
C THR A 11 7.49 -14.61 -11.44
N LYS A 12 7.33 -13.29 -11.58
CA LYS A 12 6.11 -12.62 -12.07
C LYS A 12 6.48 -11.39 -12.91
N THR A 13 5.52 -10.80 -13.62
CA THR A 13 5.72 -9.50 -14.27
C THR A 13 5.79 -8.39 -13.23
N CYS A 14 7.00 -8.00 -12.84
CA CYS A 14 7.24 -6.93 -11.86
C CYS A 14 7.51 -5.61 -12.59
N LYS A 15 6.47 -4.77 -12.74
CA LYS A 15 6.57 -3.44 -13.37
C LYS A 15 7.13 -2.36 -12.43
N HIS A 16 7.01 -2.57 -11.12
CA HIS A 16 7.32 -1.59 -10.08
C HIS A 16 8.59 -1.95 -9.31
N ARG A 17 9.24 -0.92 -8.75
CA ARG A 17 10.38 -1.04 -7.83
C ARG A 17 10.12 -0.24 -6.56
N ILE A 18 10.62 -0.73 -5.43
CA ILE A 18 10.61 -0.03 -4.14
C ILE A 18 12.03 0.22 -3.64
N LYS A 19 12.18 1.21 -2.76
CA LYS A 19 13.42 1.60 -2.08
C LYS A 19 13.13 1.78 -0.59
N PHE A 20 14.07 1.41 0.27
CA PHE A 20 13.95 1.59 1.73
C PHE A 20 14.77 2.80 2.17
N GLY A 21 14.13 3.81 2.75
CA GLY A 21 14.80 5.03 3.21
C GLY A 21 15.76 5.59 2.16
N ASP A 22 17.00 5.85 2.56
CA ASP A 22 18.03 6.41 1.68
C ASP A 22 18.84 5.36 0.91
N SER A 23 18.50 4.06 0.98
CA SER A 23 19.26 2.99 0.34
C SER A 23 19.45 3.19 -1.17
N ALA A 24 20.65 3.05 -1.71
CA ALA A 24 20.86 3.17 -3.16
C ALA A 24 20.16 2.07 -3.98
N SER A 25 19.83 0.93 -3.34
CA SER A 25 19.29 -0.25 -4.00
C SER A 25 17.78 -0.17 -4.24
N TYR A 26 17.36 -0.63 -5.41
CA TYR A 26 15.95 -0.79 -5.78
C TYR A 26 15.58 -2.27 -5.89
N TYR A 27 14.38 -2.59 -5.42
CA TYR A 27 13.86 -3.97 -5.39
C TYR A 27 12.62 -4.10 -6.26
N TYR A 28 12.65 -4.99 -7.25
CA TYR A 28 11.46 -5.30 -8.04
C TYR A 28 10.42 -6.04 -7.20
N VAL A 29 9.18 -5.60 -7.29
CA VAL A 29 8.05 -6.20 -6.56
C VAL A 29 6.93 -6.59 -7.51
N SER A 30 6.28 -7.72 -7.21
CA SER A 30 5.08 -8.14 -7.93
C SER A 30 3.93 -7.15 -7.67
N PRO A 31 2.94 -7.10 -8.57
CA PRO A 31 1.76 -6.27 -8.36
C PRO A 31 1.05 -6.55 -7.03
N TYR A 32 0.94 -7.83 -6.66
CA TYR A 32 0.39 -8.26 -5.38
C TYR A 32 1.16 -7.68 -4.18
N CYS A 33 2.50 -7.82 -4.17
CA CYS A 33 3.33 -7.28 -3.09
C CYS A 33 3.22 -5.75 -3.02
N ARG A 34 3.19 -5.06 -4.17
CA ARG A 34 2.97 -3.62 -4.22
C ARG A 34 1.64 -3.24 -3.59
N TYR A 35 0.54 -3.89 -3.98
CA TYR A 35 -0.80 -3.57 -3.47
C TYR A 35 -0.87 -3.68 -1.94
N ARG A 36 -0.26 -4.73 -1.36
CA ARG A 36 -0.15 -4.87 0.09
C ARG A 36 0.59 -3.71 0.75
N ILE A 37 1.71 -3.30 0.16
CA ILE A 37 2.51 -2.18 0.69
C ILE A 37 1.72 -0.89 0.60
N THR A 38 1.12 -0.59 -0.56
CA THR A 38 0.36 0.66 -0.75
C THR A 38 -0.86 0.74 0.15
N ALA A 39 -1.60 -0.34 0.35
CA ALA A 39 -2.74 -0.36 1.27
C ALA A 39 -2.32 0.03 2.71
N VAL A 40 -1.19 -0.49 3.18
CA VAL A 40 -0.63 -0.15 4.50
C VAL A 40 -0.13 1.29 4.52
N CYS A 41 0.61 1.72 3.50
CA CYS A 41 1.12 3.10 3.42
C CYS A 41 -0.01 4.14 3.39
N ASN A 42 -1.09 3.87 2.65
CA ASN A 42 -2.26 4.75 2.59
C ASN A 42 -2.90 4.90 3.97
N PHE A 43 -3.11 3.78 4.69
CA PHE A 43 -3.61 3.79 6.06
C PHE A 43 -2.73 4.64 6.99
N PHE A 44 -1.42 4.39 7.03
CA PHE A 44 -0.52 5.15 7.90
C PHE A 44 -0.44 6.63 7.55
N THR A 45 -0.48 6.96 6.26
CA THR A 45 -0.48 8.35 5.79
C THR A 45 -1.72 9.08 6.26
N TYR A 46 -2.89 8.44 6.12
CA TYR A 46 -4.15 9.04 6.54
C TYR A 46 -4.22 9.24 8.07
N VAL A 47 -3.84 8.21 8.85
CA VAL A 47 -3.76 8.33 10.32
C VAL A 47 -2.80 9.45 10.73
N ARG A 48 -1.65 9.57 10.07
CA ARG A 48 -0.70 10.65 10.31
C ARG A 48 -1.31 12.02 10.00
N TYR A 49 -2.08 12.15 8.93
CA TYR A 49 -2.75 13.41 8.59
C TYR A 49 -3.80 13.82 9.63
N ILE A 50 -4.55 12.86 10.18
CA ILE A 50 -5.46 13.10 11.30
C ILE A 50 -4.66 13.59 12.52
N HIS A 51 -3.60 12.86 12.90
CA HIS A 51 -2.78 13.20 14.06
C HIS A 51 -2.12 14.58 13.94
N GLN A 52 -1.76 15.01 12.71
CA GLN A 52 -1.17 16.32 12.44
C GLN A 52 -2.22 17.44 12.28
N GLY A 53 -3.52 17.14 12.36
CA GLY A 53 -4.59 18.13 12.15
C GLY A 53 -4.68 18.64 10.70
N LEU A 54 -4.19 17.85 9.74
CA LEU A 54 -4.23 18.20 8.31
C LEU A 54 -5.61 17.94 7.68
N VAL A 55 -6.41 17.06 8.29
CA VAL A 55 -7.77 16.75 7.85
C VAL A 55 -8.75 17.75 8.50
N LYS A 56 -8.99 18.88 7.82
CA LYS A 56 -9.78 20.00 8.38
C LYS A 56 -11.25 20.02 7.97
N GLN A 57 -11.59 19.38 6.86
CA GLN A 57 -12.94 19.47 6.25
C GLN A 57 -13.80 18.24 6.50
N GLN A 58 -13.22 17.15 7.04
CA GLN A 58 -13.97 15.93 7.32
C GLN A 58 -14.47 15.93 8.75
N ASP A 59 -15.72 15.55 8.96
CA ASP A 59 -16.24 15.26 10.29
C ASP A 59 -15.74 13.90 10.81
N ALA A 60 -16.06 13.60 12.07
CA ALA A 60 -15.62 12.37 12.72
C ALA A 60 -16.17 11.10 12.07
N GLU A 61 -17.38 11.16 11.51
CA GLU A 61 -18.01 10.01 10.85
C GLU A 61 -17.33 9.73 9.51
N GLN A 62 -17.05 10.77 8.72
CA GLN A 62 -16.29 10.67 7.47
C GLN A 62 -14.88 10.11 7.73
N MET A 63 -14.20 10.60 8.77
CA MET A 63 -12.87 10.08 9.13
C MET A 63 -12.93 8.60 9.55
N PHE A 64 -13.97 8.21 10.29
CA PHE A 64 -14.17 6.82 10.68
C PHE A 64 -14.39 5.90 9.47
N TRP A 65 -15.25 6.30 8.53
CA TRP A 65 -15.52 5.50 7.33
C TRP A 65 -14.31 5.40 6.41
N GLU A 66 -13.51 6.46 6.29
CA GLU A 66 -12.25 6.42 5.56
C GLU A 66 -11.25 5.43 6.19
N VAL A 67 -11.11 5.45 7.53
CA VAL A 67 -10.33 4.44 8.26
C VAL A 67 -10.85 3.03 7.99
N MET A 68 -12.16 2.81 8.02
CA MET A 68 -12.76 1.50 7.76
C MET A 68 -12.52 1.03 6.32
N GLN A 69 -12.58 1.94 5.34
CA GLN A 69 -12.29 1.64 3.95
C GLN A 69 -10.81 1.23 3.77
N LEU A 70 -9.86 1.97 4.35
CA LEU A 70 -8.43 1.63 4.31
C LEU A 70 -8.14 0.27 5.00
N ARG A 71 -8.82 -0.03 6.11
CA ARG A 71 -8.73 -1.34 6.78
C ARG A 71 -9.29 -2.47 5.92
N ARG A 72 -10.34 -2.21 5.15
CA ARG A 72 -10.92 -3.17 4.21
C ARG A 72 -9.95 -3.50 3.09
N GLU A 73 -9.27 -2.50 2.52
CA GLU A 73 -8.24 -2.72 1.50
C GLU A 73 -7.09 -3.59 2.01
N MET A 74 -6.58 -3.30 3.22
CA MET A 74 -5.57 -4.15 3.87
C MET A 74 -6.07 -5.57 4.12
N SER A 75 -7.34 -5.73 4.53
CA SER A 75 -7.95 -7.05 4.78
C SER A 75 -8.09 -7.87 3.51
N GLN A 76 -8.47 -7.24 2.40
CA GLN A 76 -8.50 -7.86 1.07
C GLN A 76 -7.08 -8.28 0.63
N ALA A 77 -6.11 -7.38 0.78
CA ALA A 77 -4.71 -7.63 0.41
C ALA A 77 -4.11 -8.80 1.21
N LYS A 78 -4.48 -8.93 2.50
CA LYS A 78 -4.08 -10.03 3.39
C LYS A 78 -4.50 -11.39 2.83
N LEU A 79 -5.68 -11.46 2.21
CA LEU A 79 -6.26 -12.69 1.67
C LEU A 79 -5.83 -12.99 0.23
N GLY A 80 -5.01 -12.13 -0.40
CA GLY A 80 -4.57 -12.33 -1.79
C GLY A 80 -5.38 -11.57 -2.82
N TYR A 81 -6.42 -10.83 -2.43
CA TYR A 81 -7.19 -10.00 -3.35
C TYR A 81 -6.47 -8.67 -3.58
N PHE A 82 -6.20 -8.35 -4.85
CA PHE A 82 -5.59 -7.10 -5.26
C PHE A 82 -6.12 -6.65 -6.62
N LYS A 83 -6.05 -5.35 -6.89
CA LYS A 83 -6.31 -4.78 -8.21
C LYS A 83 -4.97 -4.61 -8.93
N ASP A 84 -4.88 -5.07 -10.18
CA ASP A 84 -3.66 -4.95 -11.02
C ASP A 84 -3.65 -3.64 -11.85
N GLU A 85 -4.56 -2.72 -11.54
CA GLU A 85 -4.71 -1.43 -12.20
C GLU A 85 -4.19 -0.31 -11.28
N LEU A 86 -2.89 -0.01 -11.39
CA LEU A 86 -2.22 1.23 -10.97
C LEU A 86 -0.78 1.19 -11.48
#